data_AF-A0A3C0VC28-F1
#
_entry.id   AF-A0A3C0VC28-F1
#
_cell.length_a   1.000
_cell.length_b   1.000
_cell.length_c   1.000
_cell.angle_alpha   90.00
_cell.angle_beta   90.00
_cell.angle_gamma   90.00
#
_symmetry.space_group_name_H-M   'P 1'
#
loop_
_entity.id
_entity.type
_entity.pdbx_description
1 polymer ?
#
loop_
_entity_poly.entity_id
_entity_poly.type
_entity_poly.pdbx_seq_one_letter_code
_entity_poly.pdbx_strand_id
1 'polypeptide(L)'
;PAADPMDYSSDCLCASGIFTPDAAELAAYKERIRERCLGGAPEEIETLLGILRSSVHFELRAVAARCLGELKPECAADALREALRDESAAVRAAALGALAGFGGERAEQAIALAAADEDASVRFEAQLRRSRPAGF
;
A
#
# COMPACT_ATOMS: atom_id res chain seq x y z
N PRO A 1 13.00 21.22 -24.85
CA PRO A 1 13.86 20.02 -24.72
C PRO A 1 13.16 19.07 -23.74
N ALA A 2 12.71 17.93 -24.27
CA ALA A 2 12.00 16.90 -23.53
C ALA A 2 12.87 16.40 -22.38
N ALA A 3 12.35 16.43 -21.15
CA ALA A 3 12.96 15.74 -20.03
C ALA A 3 12.57 14.27 -20.15
N ASP A 4 13.58 13.43 -20.32
CA ASP A 4 13.49 11.98 -20.54
C ASP A 4 12.67 11.25 -19.46
N PRO A 5 12.04 10.13 -19.82
CA PRO A 5 11.32 9.26 -18.89
C PRO A 5 12.35 8.66 -17.91
N MET A 6 12.33 9.16 -16.67
CA MET A 6 13.17 8.66 -15.58
C MET A 6 12.94 7.16 -15.40
N ASP A 7 13.96 6.41 -15.83
CA ASP A 7 14.20 4.99 -15.62
C ASP A 7 14.14 4.69 -14.11
N TYR A 8 12.97 4.26 -13.65
CA TYR A 8 12.72 3.74 -12.31
C TYR A 8 13.18 2.28 -12.22
N SER A 9 14.39 1.96 -12.70
CA SER A 9 15.06 0.71 -12.33
C SER A 9 15.55 0.85 -10.88
N SER A 10 14.57 0.75 -9.98
CA SER A 10 14.67 0.89 -8.53
C SER A 10 15.42 -0.27 -7.86
N ASP A 11 15.90 -1.23 -8.65
CA ASP A 11 16.54 -2.47 -8.19
C ASP A 11 18.03 -2.31 -7.85
N CYS A 12 18.70 -1.23 -8.30
CA CYS A 12 20.15 -1.07 -8.09
C CYS A 12 20.57 -0.18 -6.90
N LEU A 13 19.69 0.70 -6.40
CA LEU A 13 20.11 1.73 -5.44
C LEU A 13 19.93 1.32 -3.96
N CYS A 14 19.01 0.40 -3.65
CA CYS A 14 18.84 -0.10 -2.28
C CYS A 14 19.95 -1.07 -1.86
N ALA A 15 20.51 -1.86 -2.80
CA ALA A 15 21.55 -2.84 -2.51
C ALA A 15 22.92 -2.22 -2.14
N SER A 16 23.13 -0.93 -2.47
CA SER A 16 24.41 -0.26 -2.29
C SER A 16 24.57 0.42 -0.92
N GLY A 17 23.51 0.55 -0.12
CA GLY A 17 23.59 1.17 1.22
C GLY A 17 23.93 2.67 1.24
N ILE A 18 23.86 3.36 0.10
CA ILE A 18 24.26 4.78 -0.05
C ILE A 18 23.06 5.72 0.13
N PHE A 19 21.83 5.23 -0.04
CA PHE A 19 20.63 6.05 -0.02
C PHE A 19 19.70 5.60 1.12
N THR A 20 19.96 6.09 2.34
CA THR A 20 18.87 6.26 3.31
C THR A 20 18.21 7.59 2.95
N PRO A 21 17.04 7.61 2.29
CA PRO A 21 16.35 8.87 2.05
C PRO A 21 16.16 9.54 3.41
N ASP A 22 16.68 10.75 3.56
CA ASP A 22 16.38 11.56 4.74
C ASP A 22 14.86 11.67 4.87
N ALA A 23 14.34 11.88 6.08
CA ALA A 23 12.89 11.87 6.32
C ALA A 23 12.11 12.81 5.36
N ALA A 24 12.76 13.87 4.88
CA ALA A 24 12.24 14.80 3.87
C ALA A 24 12.16 14.21 2.45
N GLU A 25 13.16 13.46 2.01
CA GLU A 25 13.16 12.81 0.68
C GLU A 25 12.13 11.68 0.64
N LEU A 26 11.98 10.94 1.74
CA LEU A 26 10.95 9.93 1.86
C LEU A 26 9.55 10.56 1.82
N ALA A 27 9.36 11.73 2.45
CA ALA A 27 8.11 12.48 2.37
C ALA A 27 7.77 12.92 0.94
N ALA A 28 8.75 13.46 0.20
CA ALA A 28 8.58 13.82 -1.20
C ALA A 28 8.26 12.59 -2.07
N TYR A 29 8.90 11.45 -1.83
CA TYR A 29 8.64 10.23 -2.56
C TYR A 29 7.23 9.66 -2.29
N LYS A 30 6.76 9.73 -1.04
CA LYS A 30 5.38 9.36 -0.67
C LYS A 30 4.34 10.21 -1.40
N GLU A 31 4.55 11.53 -1.45
CA GLU A 31 3.65 12.43 -2.17
C GLU A 31 3.66 12.15 -3.69
N ARG A 32 4.83 11.93 -4.28
CA ARG A 32 4.91 11.56 -5.70
C ARG A 32 4.17 10.28 -6.04
N ILE A 33 4.20 9.27 -5.16
CA ILE A 33 3.40 8.06 -5.35
C ILE A 33 1.92 8.41 -5.31
N ARG A 34 1.46 9.14 -4.29
CA ARG A 34 0.05 9.55 -4.14
C ARG A 34 -0.48 10.35 -5.34
N GLU A 35 0.30 11.31 -5.81
CA GLU A 35 -0.04 12.12 -6.98
C GLU A 35 -0.22 11.24 -8.23
N ARG A 36 0.67 10.26 -8.39
CA ARG A 36 0.61 9.35 -9.54
C ARG A 36 -0.58 8.41 -9.47
N CYS A 37 -0.97 7.97 -8.27
CA CYS A 37 -2.15 7.13 -8.06
C CYS A 37 -3.49 7.76 -8.50
N LEU A 38 -3.55 9.06 -8.80
CA LEU A 38 -4.76 9.68 -9.35
C LEU A 38 -4.99 9.34 -10.84
N GLY A 39 -3.98 8.86 -11.55
CA GLY A 39 -4.04 8.57 -12.99
C GLY A 39 -4.70 7.23 -13.32
N GLY A 40 -4.54 6.22 -12.46
CA GLY A 40 -5.12 4.88 -12.64
C GLY A 40 -4.57 4.13 -13.85
N ALA A 41 -3.36 4.46 -14.29
CA ALA A 41 -2.75 3.78 -15.42
C ALA A 41 -2.42 2.31 -15.06
N PRO A 42 -2.57 1.35 -15.99
CA PRO A 42 -2.24 -0.05 -15.74
C PRO A 42 -0.77 -0.25 -15.33
N GLU A 43 0.14 0.56 -15.89
CA GLU A 43 1.57 0.57 -15.57
C GLU A 43 1.84 1.03 -14.12
N GLU A 44 1.00 1.91 -13.57
CA GLU A 44 1.11 2.36 -12.19
C GLU A 44 0.69 1.27 -11.23
N ILE A 45 -0.35 0.49 -11.57
CA ILE A 45 -0.80 -0.63 -10.76
C ILE A 45 0.34 -1.65 -10.62
N GLU A 46 1.01 -2.01 -11.72
CA GLU A 46 2.16 -2.92 -11.67
C GLU A 46 3.32 -2.34 -10.84
N THR A 47 3.60 -1.05 -11.00
CA THR A 47 4.63 -0.36 -10.21
C THR A 47 4.31 -0.41 -8.71
N LEU A 48 3.07 -0.13 -8.32
CA LEU A 48 2.61 -0.16 -6.92
C LEU A 48 2.68 -1.58 -6.34
N LEU A 49 2.34 -2.60 -7.13
CA LEU A 49 2.48 -4.00 -6.74
C LEU A 49 3.95 -4.41 -6.55
N GLY A 50 4.86 -3.85 -7.36
CA GLY A 50 6.30 -4.02 -7.18
C GLY A 50 6.79 -3.38 -5.88
N ILE A 51 6.39 -2.13 -5.61
CA ILE A 51 6.75 -1.42 -4.37
C ILE A 51 6.22 -2.16 -3.14
N LEU A 52 4.97 -2.64 -3.18
CA LEU A 52 4.36 -3.38 -2.07
C LEU A 52 5.16 -4.64 -1.70
N ARG A 53 5.73 -5.34 -2.68
CA ARG A 53 6.41 -6.63 -2.46
C ARG A 53 7.91 -6.51 -2.21
N SER A 54 8.59 -5.59 -2.90
CA SER A 54 10.06 -5.48 -2.88
C SER A 54 10.59 -4.30 -2.06
N SER A 55 9.75 -3.37 -1.58
CA SER A 55 10.27 -2.20 -0.87
C SER A 55 10.75 -2.53 0.53
N VAL A 56 11.97 -2.10 0.84
CA VAL A 56 12.58 -2.18 2.18
C VAL A 56 11.86 -1.25 3.18
N HIS A 57 11.28 -0.15 2.69
CA HIS A 57 10.63 0.85 3.53
C HIS A 57 9.13 0.55 3.71
N PHE A 58 8.74 0.24 4.95
CA PHE A 58 7.35 -0.05 5.29
C PHE A 58 6.39 1.11 4.96
N GLU A 59 6.85 2.36 5.06
CA GLU A 59 6.03 3.53 4.72
C GLU A 59 5.65 3.56 3.24
N LEU A 60 6.55 3.11 2.35
CA LEU A 60 6.29 3.04 0.92
C LEU A 60 5.32 1.92 0.59
N ARG A 61 5.47 0.76 1.24
CA ARG A 61 4.51 -0.34 1.14
C ARG A 61 3.11 0.09 1.60
N ALA A 62 3.01 0.83 2.71
CA ALA A 62 1.73 1.33 3.21
C ALA A 62 1.07 2.34 2.25
N VAL A 63 1.85 3.27 1.67
CA VAL A 63 1.33 4.21 0.67
C VAL A 63 0.89 3.48 -0.60
N ALA A 64 1.67 2.49 -1.05
CA ALA A 64 1.30 1.68 -2.21
C ALA A 64 0.01 0.89 -1.96
N ALA A 65 -0.13 0.25 -0.80
CA ALA A 65 -1.35 -0.45 -0.41
C ALA A 65 -2.58 0.48 -0.44
N ARG A 66 -2.44 1.69 0.11
CA ARG A 66 -3.52 2.69 0.12
C ARG A 66 -3.92 3.10 -1.31
N CYS A 67 -2.95 3.41 -2.16
CA CYS A 67 -3.21 3.74 -3.56
C CYS A 67 -3.94 2.63 -4.30
N LEU A 68 -3.50 1.38 -4.13
CA LEU A 68 -4.17 0.22 -4.71
C LEU A 68 -5.62 0.08 -4.20
N GLY A 69 -5.89 0.46 -2.95
CA GLY A 69 -7.24 0.54 -2.39
C GLY A 69 -8.12 1.65 -2.96
N GLU A 70 -7.52 2.77 -3.36
CA GLU A 70 -8.24 3.89 -4.00
C GLU A 70 -8.54 3.58 -5.47
N LEU A 71 -7.59 2.97 -6.18
CA LEU A 71 -7.74 2.54 -7.58
C LEU A 71 -8.63 1.30 -7.74
N LYS A 72 -8.71 0.46 -6.72
CA LYS A 72 -9.44 -0.81 -6.69
C LYS A 72 -9.25 -1.73 -7.91
N PRO A 73 -8.01 -1.96 -8.40
CA PRO A 73 -7.82 -2.88 -9.50
C PRO A 73 -8.01 -4.32 -9.03
N GLU A 74 -8.65 -5.16 -9.85
CA GLU A 74 -8.95 -6.55 -9.47
C GLU A 74 -7.69 -7.35 -9.10
N CYS A 75 -6.56 -7.06 -9.75
CA CYS A 75 -5.26 -7.70 -9.50
C CYS A 75 -4.63 -7.34 -8.15
N ALA A 76 -5.07 -6.26 -7.49
CA ALA A 76 -4.49 -5.86 -6.20
C ALA A 76 -5.08 -6.61 -5.01
N ALA A 77 -6.22 -7.28 -5.16
CA ALA A 77 -6.86 -7.99 -4.05
C ALA A 77 -5.92 -9.05 -3.45
N ASP A 78 -5.24 -9.83 -4.29
CA ASP A 78 -4.32 -10.88 -3.83
C ASP A 78 -3.07 -10.28 -3.15
N ALA A 79 -2.49 -9.23 -3.73
CA ALA A 79 -1.31 -8.58 -3.17
C ALA A 79 -1.62 -7.86 -1.85
N LEU A 80 -2.78 -7.21 -1.74
CA LEU A 80 -3.23 -6.60 -0.49
C LEU A 80 -3.49 -7.66 0.59
N ARG A 81 -3.98 -8.84 0.21
CA ARG A 81 -4.14 -9.96 1.14
C ARG A 81 -2.80 -10.48 1.66
N GLU A 82 -1.75 -10.48 0.83
CA GLU A 82 -0.39 -10.78 1.28
C GLU A 82 0.13 -9.69 2.23
N ALA A 83 -0.13 -8.42 1.93
CA ALA A 83 0.27 -7.29 2.78
C ALA A 83 -0.43 -7.25 4.16
N LEU A 84 -1.56 -7.94 4.34
CA LEU A 84 -2.16 -8.15 5.67
C LEU A 84 -1.30 -9.00 6.61
N ARG A 85 -0.27 -9.69 6.08
CA ARG A 85 0.68 -10.49 6.87
C ARG A 85 2.07 -9.84 6.93
N ASP A 86 2.17 -8.58 6.50
CA ASP A 86 3.42 -7.83 6.56
C ASP A 86 3.88 -7.66 8.01
N GLU A 87 5.20 -7.62 8.24
CA GLU A 87 5.78 -7.43 9.57
C GLU A 87 5.38 -6.08 10.19
N SER A 88 5.16 -5.06 9.35
CA SER A 88 4.79 -3.72 9.80
C SER A 88 3.28 -3.58 9.98
N ALA A 89 2.87 -3.22 11.20
CA ALA A 89 1.48 -2.92 11.53
C ALA A 89 0.87 -1.80 10.66
N ALA A 90 1.68 -0.82 10.24
CA ALA A 90 1.23 0.26 9.36
C ALA A 90 0.85 -0.23 7.96
N VAL A 91 1.58 -1.24 7.44
CA VAL A 91 1.28 -1.86 6.15
C VAL A 91 0.01 -2.71 6.26
N ARG A 92 -0.12 -3.50 7.34
CA ARG A 92 -1.32 -4.30 7.60
C ARG A 92 -2.58 -3.44 7.71
N ALA A 93 -2.50 -2.33 8.44
CA ALA A 93 -3.55 -1.31 8.54
C ALA A 93 -3.96 -0.73 7.18
N ALA A 94 -2.97 -0.30 6.38
CA ALA A 94 -3.23 0.25 5.05
C ALA A 94 -3.87 -0.79 4.10
N ALA A 95 -3.39 -2.04 4.13
CA ALA A 95 -3.92 -3.13 3.33
C ALA A 95 -5.36 -3.47 3.73
N LEU A 96 -5.67 -3.50 5.02
CA LEU A 96 -7.02 -3.66 5.53
C LEU A 96 -7.93 -2.52 5.05
N GLY A 97 -7.48 -1.27 5.14
CA GLY A 97 -8.23 -0.11 4.66
C GLY A 97 -8.51 -0.18 3.15
N ALA A 98 -7.54 -0.64 2.37
CA ALA A 98 -7.67 -0.85 0.94
C ALA A 98 -8.70 -1.94 0.63
N LEU A 99 -8.58 -3.13 1.25
CA LEU A 99 -9.52 -4.24 1.07
C LEU A 99 -10.93 -3.90 1.52
N ALA A 100 -11.08 -3.13 2.59
CA ALA A 100 -12.38 -2.59 3.01
C ALA A 100 -13.00 -1.69 1.93
N GLY A 101 -12.17 -0.98 1.15
CA GLY A 101 -12.58 -0.20 -0.01
C GLY A 101 -13.12 -1.06 -1.16
N PHE A 102 -12.54 -2.24 -1.41
CA PHE A 102 -13.05 -3.19 -2.41
C PHE A 102 -14.45 -3.71 -2.07
N GLY A 103 -14.77 -3.83 -0.77
CA GLY A 103 -16.07 -4.28 -0.29
C GLY A 103 -16.33 -5.76 -0.54
N GLY A 104 -17.54 -6.19 -0.13
CA GLY A 104 -17.99 -7.58 -0.26
C GLY A 104 -17.22 -8.56 0.63
N GLU A 105 -17.22 -9.83 0.23
CA GLU A 105 -16.65 -10.94 1.00
C GLU A 105 -15.15 -10.76 1.28
N ARG A 106 -14.41 -10.12 0.36
CA ARG A 106 -12.97 -9.85 0.52
C ARG A 106 -12.69 -8.88 1.67
N ALA A 107 -13.54 -7.86 1.85
CA ALA A 107 -13.44 -6.93 2.96
C ALA A 107 -13.73 -7.62 4.30
N GLU A 108 -14.73 -8.49 4.34
CA GLU A 108 -15.09 -9.22 5.56
C GLU A 108 -13.98 -10.20 5.98
N GLN A 109 -13.39 -10.93 5.04
CA GLN A 109 -12.26 -11.81 5.30
C GLN A 109 -11.05 -11.02 5.82
N ALA A 110 -10.75 -9.86 5.22
CA ALA A 110 -9.67 -8.98 5.66
C ALA A 110 -9.88 -8.48 7.09
N ILE A 111 -11.09 -8.01 7.41
CA ILE A 111 -11.47 -7.54 8.75
C ILE A 111 -11.39 -8.69 9.76
N ALA A 112 -11.82 -9.89 9.40
CA ALA A 112 -11.74 -11.06 10.28
C ALA A 112 -10.29 -11.42 10.63
N LEU A 113 -9.40 -11.40 9.64
CA LEU A 113 -7.96 -11.63 9.83
C LEU A 113 -7.34 -10.54 10.72
N ALA A 114 -7.60 -9.27 10.44
CA ALA A 114 -7.05 -8.15 11.19
C ALA A 114 -7.60 -8.03 12.62
N ALA A 115 -8.83 -8.52 12.87
CA ALA A 115 -9.40 -8.59 14.21
C ALA A 115 -8.68 -9.60 15.12
N ALA A 116 -8.01 -10.59 14.53
CA ALA A 116 -7.19 -11.58 15.22
C ALA A 116 -5.68 -11.24 15.20
N ASP A 117 -5.30 -10.05 14.73
CA ASP A 117 -3.90 -9.62 14.67
C ASP A 117 -3.31 -9.41 16.07
N GLU A 118 -2.01 -9.65 16.22
CA GLU A 118 -1.32 -9.45 17.49
C GLU A 118 -1.24 -7.96 17.87
N ASP A 119 -1.18 -7.07 16.86
CA ASP A 119 -1.07 -5.63 17.07
C ASP A 119 -2.43 -5.01 17.43
N ALA A 120 -2.44 -4.24 18.53
CA ALA A 120 -3.64 -3.55 19.00
C ALA A 120 -4.15 -2.51 18.00
N SER A 121 -3.26 -1.87 17.24
CA SER A 121 -3.60 -0.85 16.25
C SER A 121 -4.36 -1.46 15.07
N VAL A 122 -3.89 -2.63 14.59
CA VAL A 122 -4.52 -3.37 13.50
C VAL A 122 -5.89 -3.90 13.93
N ARG A 123 -6.01 -4.41 15.17
CA ARG A 123 -7.31 -4.82 15.74
C ARG A 123 -8.29 -3.67 15.89
N PHE A 124 -7.82 -2.51 16.34
CA PHE A 124 -8.65 -1.31 16.45
C PHE A 124 -9.13 -0.85 15.07
N GLU A 125 -8.26 -0.87 14.07
CA GLU A 125 -8.65 -0.51 12.70
C GLU A 125 -9.63 -1.53 12.10
N ALA A 126 -9.46 -2.82 12.38
CA ALA A 126 -10.43 -3.85 12.01
C ALA A 126 -11.81 -3.58 12.62
N GLN A 127 -11.87 -3.24 13.90
CA GLN A 127 -13.12 -2.87 14.57
C GLN A 127 -13.73 -1.59 13.99
N LEU A 128 -12.92 -0.59 13.68
CA LEU A 128 -13.38 0.65 13.06
C LEU A 128 -14.00 0.37 11.68
N ARG A 129 -13.32 -0.42 10.85
CA ARG A 129 -13.80 -0.80 9.51
C ARG A 129 -15.05 -1.67 9.58
N ARG A 130 -15.13 -2.58 10.56
CA ARG A 130 -16.34 -3.37 10.83
C ARG A 130 -17.54 -2.51 11.24
N SER A 131 -17.28 -1.44 11.99
CA SER A 131 -18.32 -0.55 12.52
C SER A 131 -18.78 0.49 11.49
N ARG A 132 -17.98 0.74 10.45
CA ARG A 132 -18.30 1.69 9.39
C ARG A 132 -18.92 0.92 8.21
N PRO A 133 -20.25 0.98 8.00
CA PRO A 133 -20.85 0.35 6.84
C PRO A 133 -20.27 1.01 5.57
N ALA A 134 -19.89 0.18 4.60
CA ALA A 134 -19.43 0.66 3.30
C ALA A 134 -20.61 1.37 2.60
N GLY A 135 -20.66 2.70 2.72
CA GLY A 135 -21.67 3.51 2.07
C GLY A 135 -21.85 4.88 2.70
N PHE A 136 -21.15 5.87 2.15
CA PHE A 136 -21.62 7.26 2.03
C PHE A 136 -20.94 7.90 0.83
#